data_AF-A0A8J2S1B0-F1
#
_entry.id   AF-A0A8J2S1B0-F1
#
_cell.length_a   1.000
_cell.length_b   1.000
_cell.length_c   1.000
_cell.angle_alpha   90.00
_cell.angle_beta   90.00
_cell.angle_gamma   90.00
#
_symmetry.space_group_name_H-M   'P 1'
#
loop_
_entity.id
_entity.type
_entity.pdbx_description
1 polymer ?
#
loop_
_entity_poly.entity_id
_entity_poly.type
_entity_poly.pdbx_seq_one_letter_code
_entity_poly.pdbx_strand_id
1 'polypeptide(L)'
;MYVYVYSNILFRETVKDCKLPESDDSYLIRWLIARNFDIPKAEKMLRTSLEWRRQHRIDHIREEFKPPEVLSKYFSAGFVGRDNVHNPLWVVRYGMSDLKGILRSAKKKDYVMYVVYLVESSIAKVNSDLQKYKRSPDAIVQSTIIFDMEGFSMQHITNKQGFT
;
A
#
# COMPACT_ATOMS: atom_id res chain seq x y z
N MET A 1 9.38 24.54 -10.03
CA MET A 1 10.33 23.56 -10.64
C MET A 1 11.66 23.50 -9.90
N TYR A 2 12.38 24.62 -9.72
CA TYR A 2 13.70 24.65 -9.05
C TYR A 2 13.72 24.10 -7.61
N VAL A 3 12.73 24.45 -6.78
CA VAL A 3 12.65 23.94 -5.38
C VAL A 3 12.52 22.42 -5.35
N TYR A 4 11.72 21.83 -6.24
CA TYR A 4 11.49 20.39 -6.29
C TYR A 4 12.74 19.60 -6.67
N VAL A 5 13.47 20.08 -7.70
CA VAL A 5 14.72 19.46 -8.16
C VAL A 5 15.79 19.55 -7.07
N TYR A 6 15.93 20.73 -6.44
CA TYR A 6 16.91 20.93 -5.38
C TYR A 6 16.61 20.07 -4.14
N SER A 7 15.35 20.05 -3.68
CA SER A 7 14.95 19.21 -2.55
C SER A 7 15.15 17.73 -2.82
N ASN A 8 14.92 17.25 -4.05
CA ASN A 8 15.15 15.85 -4.40
C ASN A 8 16.64 15.49 -4.36
N ILE A 9 17.52 16.32 -4.96
CA ILE A 9 18.98 16.12 -4.93
C ILE A 9 19.50 16.08 -3.49
N LEU A 10 19.11 17.08 -2.67
CA LEU A 10 19.54 17.16 -1.29
C LEU A 10 19.04 15.96 -0.46
N PHE A 11 17.79 15.54 -0.68
CA PHE A 11 17.21 14.40 0.01
C PHE A 11 17.89 13.09 -0.38
N ARG A 12 18.18 12.88 -1.67
CA ARG A 12 18.93 11.73 -2.17
C ARG A 12 20.31 11.62 -1.50
N GLU A 13 21.00 12.75 -1.35
CA GLU A 13 22.28 12.80 -0.64
C GLU A 13 22.13 12.50 0.87
N THR A 14 21.06 12.99 1.49
CA THR A 14 20.76 12.77 2.92
C THR A 14 20.52 11.29 3.24
N VAL A 15 19.92 10.54 2.31
CA VAL A 15 19.54 9.14 2.53
C VAL A 15 20.41 8.16 1.74
N LYS A 16 21.57 8.59 1.24
CA LYS A 16 22.47 7.78 0.40
C LYS A 16 23.00 6.52 1.09
N ASP A 17 23.03 6.53 2.42
CA ASP A 17 23.44 5.39 3.26
C ASP A 17 22.34 4.32 3.37
N CYS A 18 21.09 4.66 3.01
CA CYS A 18 19.97 3.74 3.08
C CYS A 18 19.96 2.76 1.91
N LYS A 19 19.72 1.47 2.19
CA LYS A 19 19.37 0.50 1.15
C LYS A 19 17.89 0.67 0.76
N LEU A 20 17.64 1.33 -0.37
CA LEU A 20 16.30 1.59 -0.87
C LEU A 20 15.75 0.38 -1.66
N PRO A 21 14.44 0.06 -1.55
CA PRO A 21 13.79 -0.95 -2.39
C PRO A 21 13.78 -0.57 -3.87
N GLU A 22 13.61 0.72 -4.17
CA GLU A 22 13.60 1.28 -5.52
C GLU A 22 14.54 2.50 -5.54
N SER A 23 15.32 2.66 -6.61
CA SER A 23 16.34 3.71 -6.73
C SER A 23 15.87 4.95 -7.51
N ASP A 24 14.65 4.91 -8.06
CA ASP A 24 14.10 5.95 -8.91
C ASP A 24 13.71 7.21 -8.11
N ASP A 25 13.64 8.35 -8.81
CA ASP A 25 13.26 9.61 -8.16
C ASP A 25 11.82 9.57 -7.63
N SER A 26 10.95 8.76 -8.25
CA SER A 26 9.56 8.60 -7.83
C SER A 26 9.44 7.97 -6.44
N TYR A 27 10.34 7.03 -6.11
CA TYR A 27 10.41 6.45 -4.77
C TYR A 27 10.82 7.48 -3.71
N LEU A 28 11.73 8.41 -4.01
CA LEU A 28 12.17 9.42 -3.05
C LEU A 28 11.17 10.58 -2.90
N ILE A 29 10.60 11.05 -4.00
CA ILE A 29 9.74 12.23 -4.00
C ILE A 29 8.46 12.03 -3.19
N ARG A 30 7.93 10.79 -3.10
CA ARG A 30 6.74 10.49 -2.30
C ARG A 30 6.92 10.82 -0.81
N TRP A 31 8.12 10.65 -0.27
CA TRP A 31 8.42 10.93 1.15
C TRP A 31 8.48 12.43 1.39
N LEU A 32 9.08 13.17 0.45
CA LEU A 32 9.09 14.63 0.45
C LEU A 32 7.67 15.18 0.38
N ILE A 33 6.86 14.72 -0.58
CA ILE A 33 5.46 15.15 -0.73
C ILE A 33 4.67 14.86 0.55
N ALA A 34 4.80 13.66 1.11
CA ALA A 34 4.10 13.26 2.34
C ALA A 34 4.47 14.11 3.57
N ARG A 35 5.57 14.88 3.51
CA ARG A 35 6.05 15.75 4.57
C ARG A 35 6.20 17.21 4.13
N ASN A 36 5.48 17.62 3.10
CA ASN A 36 5.49 19.00 2.58
C ASN A 36 6.92 19.50 2.30
N PHE A 37 7.77 18.63 1.76
CA PHE A 37 9.18 18.88 1.43
C PHE A 37 10.07 19.23 2.64
N ASP A 38 9.61 18.95 3.87
CA ASP A 38 10.44 19.00 5.09
C ASP A 38 11.39 17.81 5.10
N ILE A 39 12.66 18.05 4.76
CA ILE A 39 13.70 17.02 4.60
C ILE A 39 13.91 16.21 5.90
N PRO A 40 14.13 16.83 7.07
CA PRO A 40 14.27 16.07 8.32
C PRO A 40 13.07 15.16 8.63
N LYS A 41 11.84 15.64 8.41
CA LYS A 41 10.65 14.81 8.62
C LYS A 41 10.50 13.70 7.57
N ALA A 42 10.84 13.97 6.31
CA ALA A 42 10.81 12.99 5.24
C ALA A 42 11.83 11.88 5.48
N GLU A 43 13.05 12.24 5.90
CA GLU A 43 14.11 11.29 6.26
C GLU A 43 13.66 10.39 7.40
N LYS A 44 13.17 10.98 8.49
CA LYS A 44 12.66 10.22 9.64
C LYS A 44 11.58 9.23 9.21
N MET A 45 10.66 9.65 8.35
CA MET A 45 9.58 8.80 7.85
C MET A 45 10.12 7.64 6.99
N LEU A 46 11.04 7.92 6.05
CA LEU A 46 11.66 6.90 5.21
C LEU A 46 12.41 5.87 6.06
N ARG A 47 13.31 6.32 6.95
CA ARG A 47 14.11 5.42 7.80
C ARG A 47 13.23 4.55 8.69
N THR A 48 12.16 5.11 9.27
CA THR A 48 11.17 4.35 10.05
C THR A 48 10.50 3.28 9.19
N SER A 49 10.14 3.61 7.94
CA SER A 49 9.56 2.64 7.01
C SER A 49 10.56 1.53 6.62
N LEU A 50 11.82 1.87 6.37
CA LEU A 50 12.86 0.89 6.02
C LEU A 50 13.11 -0.09 7.18
N GLU A 51 13.17 0.41 8.41
CA GLU A 51 13.32 -0.44 9.58
C GLU A 51 12.09 -1.34 9.77
N TRP A 52 10.88 -0.81 9.58
CA TRP A 52 9.66 -1.62 9.64
C TRP A 52 9.66 -2.72 8.56
N ARG A 53 10.07 -2.40 7.33
CA ARG A 53 10.22 -3.38 6.23
C ARG A 53 11.21 -4.48 6.60
N ARG A 54 12.35 -4.12 7.18
CA ARG A 54 13.39 -5.06 7.63
C ARG A 54 12.86 -5.98 8.72
N GLN A 55 12.23 -5.43 9.76
CA GLN A 55 11.67 -6.20 10.88
C GLN A 55 10.60 -7.20 10.45
N HIS A 56 9.81 -6.85 9.43
CA HIS A 56 8.70 -7.67 8.94
C HIS A 56 9.04 -8.46 7.67
N ARG A 57 10.28 -8.39 7.19
CA ARG A 57 10.77 -9.07 5.98
C ARG A 57 9.90 -8.78 4.74
N ILE A 58 9.49 -7.53 4.58
CA ILE A 58 8.51 -7.15 3.55
C ILE A 58 9.05 -7.37 2.14
N ASP A 59 10.36 -7.20 1.92
CA ASP A 59 10.98 -7.42 0.61
C ASP A 59 10.88 -8.88 0.12
N HIS A 60 10.58 -9.83 1.02
CA HIS A 60 10.38 -11.25 0.71
C HIS A 60 8.95 -11.73 1.01
N ILE A 61 8.00 -10.80 1.24
CA ILE A 61 6.66 -11.16 1.69
C ILE A 61 5.92 -12.00 0.65
N ARG A 62 6.18 -11.79 -0.65
CA ARG A 62 5.48 -12.49 -1.73
C ARG A 62 5.85 -13.97 -1.79
N GLU A 63 7.07 -14.31 -1.37
CA GLU A 63 7.62 -15.66 -1.36
C GLU A 63 7.39 -16.36 -0.01
N GLU A 64 7.49 -15.62 1.10
CA GLU A 64 7.54 -16.20 2.45
C GLU A 64 6.19 -16.18 3.17
N PHE A 65 5.33 -15.20 2.90
CA PHE A 65 4.03 -15.11 3.57
C PHE A 65 3.01 -16.00 2.87
N LYS A 66 2.44 -16.95 3.62
CA LYS A 66 1.30 -17.76 3.20
C LYS A 66 0.04 -17.19 3.82
N PRO A 67 -0.82 -16.51 3.03
CA PRO A 67 -2.08 -15.98 3.54
C PRO A 67 -2.93 -17.06 4.22
N PRO A 68 -3.43 -16.82 5.45
CA PRO A 68 -4.46 -17.66 6.06
C PRO A 68 -5.65 -17.86 5.12
N GLU A 69 -6.20 -19.06 5.10
CA GLU A 69 -7.31 -19.43 4.20
C GLU A 69 -8.49 -18.48 4.33
N VAL A 70 -8.83 -18.07 5.55
CA VAL A 70 -9.93 -17.13 5.81
C VAL A 70 -9.72 -15.78 5.10
N LEU A 71 -8.48 -15.28 5.05
CA LEU A 71 -8.17 -14.02 4.37
C LEU A 71 -8.24 -14.22 2.86
N SER A 72 -7.65 -15.29 2.32
CA SER A 72 -7.68 -15.60 0.89
C SER A 72 -9.09 -15.82 0.33
N LYS A 73 -9.99 -16.43 1.13
CA LYS A 73 -11.34 -16.76 0.69
C LYS A 73 -12.36 -15.65 0.91
N TYR A 74 -12.24 -14.88 2.00
CA TYR A 74 -13.30 -13.97 2.43
C TYR A 74 -12.91 -12.49 2.39
N PHE A 75 -11.64 -12.13 2.16
CA PHE A 75 -11.27 -10.72 2.01
C PHE A 75 -11.82 -10.16 0.70
N SER A 76 -12.81 -9.27 0.81
CA SER A 76 -13.63 -8.80 -0.31
C SER A 76 -12.96 -7.70 -1.15
N ALA A 77 -11.68 -7.87 -1.50
CA ALA A 77 -10.94 -6.94 -2.36
C ALA A 77 -10.27 -7.68 -3.53
N GLY A 78 -10.33 -7.09 -4.72
CA GLY A 78 -9.73 -7.68 -5.92
C GLY A 78 -9.07 -6.66 -6.82
N PHE A 79 -7.96 -7.07 -7.45
CA PHE A 79 -7.33 -6.34 -8.55
C PHE A 79 -8.14 -6.58 -9.82
N VAL A 80 -8.78 -5.54 -10.36
CA VAL A 80 -9.71 -5.67 -11.50
C VAL A 80 -9.13 -5.17 -12.82
N GLY A 81 -8.03 -4.41 -12.80
CA GLY A 81 -7.42 -3.93 -14.05
C GLY A 81 -6.69 -2.61 -13.88
N ARG A 82 -7.04 -1.63 -14.72
CA ARG A 82 -6.49 -0.29 -14.71
C ARG A 82 -7.58 0.76 -14.89
N ASP A 83 -7.35 1.96 -14.37
CA ASP A 83 -8.19 3.12 -14.65
C ASP A 83 -7.83 3.78 -16.00
N ASN A 84 -8.51 4.88 -16.33
CA ASN A 84 -8.32 5.63 -17.57
C ASN A 84 -6.95 6.32 -17.69
N VAL A 85 -6.19 6.41 -16.60
CA VAL A 85 -4.83 6.99 -16.57
C VAL A 85 -3.75 5.93 -16.34
N HIS A 86 -4.12 4.64 -16.51
CA HIS A 86 -3.24 3.47 -16.43
C HIS A 86 -2.76 3.08 -15.03
N ASN A 87 -3.36 3.61 -13.96
CA ASN A 87 -3.06 3.13 -12.60
C ASN A 87 -3.70 1.77 -12.35
N PRO A 88 -3.08 0.89 -11.53
CA PRO A 88 -3.73 -0.34 -11.12
C PRO A 88 -5.03 -0.06 -10.37
N LEU A 89 -6.09 -0.78 -10.75
CA LEU A 89 -7.44 -0.60 -10.22
C LEU A 89 -7.82 -1.76 -9.30
N TRP A 90 -8.24 -1.42 -8.09
CA TRP A 90 -8.80 -2.34 -7.10
C TRP A 90 -10.27 -2.03 -6.84
N VAL A 91 -11.06 -3.06 -6.58
CA VAL A 91 -12.43 -2.94 -6.07
C VAL A 91 -12.51 -3.63 -4.73
N VAL A 92 -13.06 -2.95 -3.73
CA VAL A 92 -13.33 -3.46 -2.40
C VAL A 92 -14.84 -3.44 -2.18
N ARG A 93 -15.48 -4.60 -2.07
CA ARG A 93 -16.91 -4.73 -1.76
C ARG A 93 -17.14 -4.60 -0.26
N TYR A 94 -16.95 -3.39 0.25
CA TYR A 94 -16.92 -3.11 1.68
C TYR A 94 -18.28 -3.38 2.35
N GLY A 95 -19.39 -2.92 1.75
CA GLY A 95 -20.72 -3.10 2.35
C GLY A 95 -21.24 -4.53 2.38
N MET A 96 -20.60 -5.44 1.63
CA MET A 96 -20.90 -6.88 1.63
C MET A 96 -19.83 -7.71 2.36
N SER A 97 -18.87 -7.06 3.04
CA SER A 97 -17.75 -7.73 3.67
C SER A 97 -18.02 -8.09 5.14
N ASP A 98 -17.73 -9.33 5.54
CA ASP A 98 -17.76 -9.73 6.96
C ASP A 98 -16.41 -9.45 7.65
N LEU A 99 -16.07 -8.18 7.81
CA LEU A 99 -14.83 -7.77 8.48
C LEU A 99 -14.75 -8.28 9.93
N LYS A 100 -15.89 -8.39 10.63
CA LYS A 100 -15.91 -8.90 12.00
C LYS A 100 -15.57 -10.38 12.05
N GLY A 101 -16.18 -11.20 11.18
CA GLY A 101 -15.85 -12.61 11.03
C GLY A 101 -14.38 -12.79 10.70
N ILE A 102 -13.86 -12.06 9.72
CA ILE A 102 -12.44 -12.07 9.35
C ILE A 102 -11.55 -11.75 10.56
N LEU A 103 -11.83 -10.67 11.29
CA LEU A 103 -11.02 -10.27 12.46
C LEU A 103 -11.15 -11.20 13.67
N ARG A 104 -12.23 -11.99 13.76
CA ARG A 104 -12.41 -13.05 14.76
C ARG A 104 -11.72 -14.36 14.36
N SER A 105 -11.54 -14.59 13.07
CA SER A 105 -10.99 -15.84 12.51
C SER A 105 -9.53 -15.73 12.07
N ALA A 106 -8.94 -14.53 12.05
CA ALA A 106 -7.54 -14.29 11.73
C ALA A 106 -6.84 -13.50 12.83
N LYS A 107 -5.52 -13.70 12.98
CA LYS A 107 -4.72 -12.84 13.85
C LYS A 107 -4.66 -11.44 13.24
N LYS A 108 -4.74 -10.41 14.08
CA LYS A 108 -4.56 -9.01 13.64
C LYS A 108 -3.28 -8.80 12.84
N LYS A 109 -2.17 -9.45 13.24
CA LYS A 109 -0.90 -9.41 12.51
C LYS A 109 -1.06 -9.98 11.09
N ASP A 110 -1.70 -11.13 10.95
CA ASP A 110 -1.86 -11.79 9.65
C ASP A 110 -2.76 -10.97 8.72
N TYR A 111 -3.80 -10.32 9.26
CA TYR A 111 -4.62 -9.38 8.51
C TYR A 111 -3.78 -8.22 7.94
N VAL A 112 -2.96 -7.58 8.78
CA VAL A 112 -2.09 -6.47 8.33
C VAL A 112 -1.08 -6.96 7.29
N MET A 113 -0.44 -8.12 7.53
CA MET A 113 0.52 -8.69 6.58
C MET A 113 -0.14 -9.12 5.26
N TYR A 114 -1.40 -9.57 5.30
CA TYR A 114 -2.14 -9.89 4.09
C TYR A 114 -2.44 -8.64 3.24
N VAL A 115 -2.84 -7.53 3.87
CA VAL A 115 -3.00 -6.26 3.14
C VAL A 115 -1.68 -5.82 2.51
N VAL A 116 -0.57 -5.94 3.25
CA VAL A 116 0.76 -5.60 2.74
C VAL A 116 1.16 -6.52 1.58
N TYR A 117 0.89 -7.82 1.70
CA TYR A 117 1.10 -8.81 0.63
C TYR A 117 0.33 -8.44 -0.65
N LEU A 118 -0.93 -8.00 -0.54
CA LEU A 118 -1.73 -7.55 -1.68
C LEU A 118 -1.12 -6.30 -2.33
N VAL A 119 -0.66 -5.34 -1.53
CA VAL A 119 -0.01 -4.11 -2.02
C VAL A 119 1.30 -4.43 -2.75
N GLU A 120 2.21 -5.20 -2.13
CA GLU A 120 3.50 -5.57 -2.76
C GLU A 120 3.27 -6.42 -4.02
N SER A 121 2.26 -7.30 -4.01
CA SER A 121 1.86 -8.06 -5.20
C SER A 121 1.32 -7.16 -6.32
N SER A 122 0.57 -6.11 -5.97
CA SER A 122 0.09 -5.10 -6.91
C SER A 122 1.25 -4.33 -7.55
N ILE A 123 2.22 -3.89 -6.74
CA ILE A 123 3.41 -3.17 -7.20
C ILE A 123 4.22 -4.05 -8.15
N ALA A 124 4.50 -5.30 -7.75
CA ALA A 124 5.22 -6.24 -8.60
C ALA A 124 4.51 -6.49 -9.94
N LYS A 125 3.18 -6.65 -9.92
CA LYS A 125 2.38 -6.82 -11.14
C LYS A 125 2.48 -5.61 -12.06
N VAL A 126 2.41 -4.40 -11.52
CA VAL A 126 2.58 -3.15 -12.27
C VAL A 126 3.97 -3.04 -12.88
N ASN A 127 5.00 -3.31 -12.08
CA ASN A 127 6.40 -3.22 -12.53
C ASN A 127 6.75 -4.29 -13.58
N SER A 128 6.05 -5.43 -13.59
CA SER A 128 6.25 -6.48 -14.60
C SER A 128 5.65 -6.18 -15.97
N ASP A 129 4.75 -5.19 -16.08
CA ASP A 129 4.04 -4.87 -17.33
C ASP A 129 3.92 -3.34 -17.53
N LEU A 130 5.08 -2.72 -17.73
CA LEU A 130 5.20 -1.27 -17.89
C LEU A 130 4.47 -0.72 -19.13
N GLN A 131 4.20 -1.55 -20.14
CA GLN A 131 3.40 -1.16 -21.29
C GLN A 131 1.93 -1.01 -20.92
N LYS A 132 1.41 -1.92 -20.09
CA LYS A 132 0.02 -1.89 -19.63
C LYS A 132 -0.24 -0.83 -18.56
N TYR A 133 0.72 -0.60 -17.66
CA TYR A 133 0.58 0.34 -16.54
C TYR A 133 1.49 1.57 -16.71
N LYS A 134 1.65 2.02 -17.96
CA LYS A 134 2.55 3.13 -18.32
C LYS A 134 2.16 4.39 -17.55
N ARG A 135 2.97 4.74 -16.55
CA ARG A 135 2.78 5.94 -15.74
C ARG A 135 3.07 7.16 -16.60
N SER A 136 2.25 8.20 -16.46
CA SER A 136 2.65 9.53 -16.94
C SER A 136 3.92 9.97 -16.17
N PRO A 137 4.89 10.63 -16.81
CA PRO A 137 6.06 11.19 -16.13
C PRO A 137 5.72 12.08 -14.92
N ASP A 138 4.53 12.71 -14.94
CA ASP A 138 4.04 13.60 -13.89
C ASP A 138 3.11 12.90 -12.88
N ALA A 139 2.81 11.61 -13.07
CA ALA A 139 1.88 10.90 -12.20
C ALA A 139 2.54 10.52 -10.86
N ILE A 140 2.09 11.19 -9.80
CA ILE A 140 2.44 10.86 -8.40
C ILE A 140 1.51 9.78 -7.82
N VAL A 141 0.44 9.38 -8.51
CA VAL A 141 -0.60 8.51 -7.92
C VAL A 141 -0.30 7.03 -8.17
N GLN A 142 -0.13 6.29 -7.08
CA GLN A 142 -0.06 4.82 -7.08
C GLN A 142 -1.39 4.25 -6.60
N SER A 143 -2.06 3.54 -7.51
CA SER A 143 -3.33 2.80 -7.37
C SER A 143 -4.61 3.61 -7.22
N THR A 144 -5.65 3.14 -7.90
CA THR A 144 -7.04 3.58 -7.75
C THR A 144 -7.81 2.47 -7.03
N ILE A 145 -8.58 2.83 -6.00
CA ILE A 145 -9.39 1.89 -5.22
C ILE A 145 -10.84 2.37 -5.21
N ILE A 146 -11.76 1.52 -5.66
CA ILE A 146 -13.19 1.75 -5.57
C ILE A 146 -13.71 0.99 -4.34
N PHE A 147 -14.33 1.73 -3.42
CA PHE A 147 -15.06 1.15 -2.30
C PHE A 147 -16.54 1.05 -2.68
N ASP A 148 -17.00 -0.17 -2.95
CA ASP A 148 -18.41 -0.47 -3.13
C ASP A 148 -19.07 -0.56 -1.73
N MET A 149 -19.95 0.40 -1.48
CA MET A 149 -20.64 0.59 -0.20
C MET A 149 -22.06 0.01 -0.23
N GLU A 150 -22.48 -0.68 -1.29
CA GLU A 150 -23.75 -1.38 -1.32
C GLU A 150 -23.82 -2.41 -0.16
N GLY A 151 -24.91 -2.40 0.61
CA GLY A 151 -25.07 -3.25 1.81
C GLY A 151 -24.45 -2.69 3.10
N PHE A 152 -23.73 -1.56 3.02
CA PHE A 152 -23.13 -0.95 4.20
C PHE A 152 -24.19 -0.59 5.25
N SER A 153 -23.87 -0.87 6.52
CA SER A 153 -24.77 -0.70 7.66
C SER A 153 -23.99 -0.52 8.96
N MET A 154 -24.69 -0.18 10.04
CA MET A 154 -24.11 -0.03 11.39
C MET A 154 -23.34 -1.26 11.88
N GLN A 155 -23.61 -2.45 11.33
CA GLN A 155 -22.89 -3.67 11.67
C GLN A 155 -21.40 -3.58 11.28
N HIS A 156 -21.02 -2.75 10.32
CA HIS A 156 -19.63 -2.60 9.87
C HIS A 156 -18.81 -1.67 10.77
N ILE A 157 -19.46 -0.71 11.45
CA ILE A 157 -18.77 0.33 12.24
C ILE A 157 -18.97 0.22 13.76
N THR A 158 -19.88 -0.64 14.21
CA THR A 158 -20.11 -0.88 15.65
C THR A 158 -19.67 -2.27 16.06
N ASN A 159 -19.12 -2.44 17.26
CA ASN A 159 -18.87 -3.76 17.83
C ASN A 159 -19.84 -4.01 18.99
N LYS A 160 -21.12 -4.18 18.68
CA LYS A 160 -22.11 -4.59 19.68
C LYS A 160 -22.01 -6.10 19.87
N GLN A 161 -21.53 -6.54 21.04
CA GLN A 161 -21.62 -7.93 21.45
C GLN A 161 -23.10 -8.22 21.76
N GLY A 162 -23.66 -9.28 21.19
CA GLY A 162 -25.01 -9.71 21.55
C GLY A 162 -25.03 -10.08 23.03
N PHE A 163 -26.04 -9.62 23.77
CA PHE A 163 -26.30 -10.15 25.11
C PHE A 163 -26.67 -11.63 24.93
N THR A 164 -25.79 -12.51 25.42
CA THR A 164 -26.07 -13.95 25.59
C THR A 164 -27.12 -14.16 26.65
#